data_AF-A0A8T4VSY5-F1
#
_entry.id   AF-A0A8T4VSY5-F1
#
_cell.length_a   1.000
_cell.length_b   1.000
_cell.length_c   1.000
_cell.angle_alpha   90.00
_cell.angle_beta   90.00
_cell.angle_gamma   90.00
#
_symmetry.space_group_name_H-M   'P 1'
#
loop_
_entity.id
_entity.type
_entity.pdbx_description
1 polymer ?
#
loop_
_entity_poly.entity_id
_entity_poly.type
_entity_poly.pdbx_seq_one_letter_code
_entity_poly.pdbx_strand_id
1 'polypeptide(L)'
;FTDYLEHAPTWSDSWKLVNMPLKEGWISLQKRQLARLLQNAIQDAIYREVREMEPPSGVRNVFEEEVTRLRTLMEERQMQRETDMGEVTVAKLPPCIRQLLAAAQSGVNVPHVGRFALVSFLHAVGMDTDDIVALFGGSPDFSRGKTRYQIEHITGKVSGTEYTPPSCSSITTWGLCPAEKIDSICKRVKHPLGYYRIKSRARRNNG
;
A
#
# COMPACT_ATOMS: atom_id res chain seq x y z
N PHE A 1 24.37 5.32 15.75
CA PHE A 1 22.90 5.43 15.57
C PHE A 1 22.47 5.22 14.11
N THR A 2 23.38 5.39 13.15
CA THR A 2 23.15 5.18 11.72
C THR A 2 22.76 3.74 11.40
N ASP A 3 23.51 2.75 11.90
CA ASP A 3 23.22 1.32 11.67
C ASP A 3 21.84 0.92 12.25
N TYR A 4 21.45 1.58 13.34
CA TYR A 4 20.13 1.41 13.91
C TYR A 4 19.04 1.93 12.98
N LEU A 5 19.21 3.11 12.36
CA LEU A 5 18.24 3.65 11.41
C LEU A 5 18.13 2.79 10.15
N GLU A 6 19.24 2.19 9.71
CA GLU A 6 19.28 1.34 8.54
C GLU A 6 18.49 0.04 8.75
N HIS A 7 18.63 -0.60 9.92
CA HIS A 7 18.07 -1.93 10.16
C HIS A 7 16.87 -1.99 11.12
N ALA A 8 16.49 -0.87 11.76
CA ALA A 8 15.34 -0.86 12.66
C ALA A 8 14.01 -1.03 11.90
N PRO A 9 13.08 -1.85 12.40
CA PRO A 9 11.76 -1.99 11.80
C PRO A 9 10.97 -0.68 11.96
N THR A 10 10.75 0.04 10.87
CA THR A 10 10.12 1.37 10.85
C THR A 10 8.60 1.35 11.08
N TRP A 11 7.97 0.18 10.97
CA TRP A 11 6.52 0.00 11.16
C TRP A 11 6.07 -0.01 12.62
N SER A 12 7.00 -0.07 13.58
CA SER A 12 6.68 -0.14 15.00
C SER A 12 7.15 1.12 15.73
N ASP A 13 6.25 1.77 16.47
CA ASP A 13 6.56 3.01 17.19
C ASP A 13 7.70 2.85 18.20
N SER A 14 7.84 1.68 18.84
CA SER A 14 8.90 1.42 19.81
C SER A 14 10.31 1.43 19.20
N TRP A 15 10.41 1.35 17.87
CA TRP A 15 11.68 1.32 17.14
C TRP A 15 12.04 2.68 16.52
N LYS A 16 11.14 3.66 16.58
CA LYS A 16 11.45 5.01 16.11
C LYS A 16 12.58 5.60 16.95
N LEU A 17 13.57 6.20 16.28
CA LEU A 17 14.76 6.78 16.94
C LEU A 17 14.39 7.76 18.05
N VAL A 18 13.31 8.54 17.88
CA VAL A 18 12.80 9.49 18.88
C VAL A 18 12.43 8.85 20.22
N ASN A 19 12.18 7.54 20.22
CA ASN A 19 11.80 6.75 21.40
C ASN A 19 12.99 5.95 21.97
N MET A 20 14.21 6.16 21.47
CA MET A 20 15.40 5.39 21.86
C MET A 20 16.37 6.23 22.69
N PRO A 21 17.03 5.61 23.70
CA PRO A 21 18.05 6.28 24.48
C PRO A 21 19.31 6.50 23.63
N LEU A 22 19.47 7.71 23.11
CA LEU A 22 20.62 8.15 22.33
C LEU A 22 21.58 8.96 23.21
N LYS A 23 22.84 8.55 23.29
CA LYS A 23 23.91 9.28 23.99
C LYS A 23 25.15 9.31 23.12
N GLU A 24 25.66 10.51 22.83
CA GLU A 24 26.90 10.71 22.05
C GLU A 24 26.91 9.96 20.70
N GLY A 25 25.74 9.86 20.04
CA GLY A 25 25.61 9.13 18.78
C GLY A 25 25.40 7.61 18.90
N TRP A 26 25.38 7.06 20.12
CA TRP A 26 25.17 5.64 20.40
C TRP A 26 23.80 5.37 20.99
N ILE A 27 23.19 4.26 20.59
CA ILE A 27 21.88 3.83 21.10
C ILE A 27 22.10 2.64 22.01
N SER A 28 21.56 2.72 23.23
CA SER A 28 21.58 1.58 24.16
C SER A 28 20.43 0.62 23.85
N LEU A 29 20.75 -0.66 23.64
CA LEU A 29 19.80 -1.69 23.26
C LEU A 29 19.81 -2.84 24.25
N GLN A 30 18.63 -3.41 24.52
CA GLN A 30 18.53 -4.70 25.18
C GLN A 30 18.90 -5.83 24.22
N LYS A 31 19.33 -6.99 24.77
CA LYS A 31 19.71 -8.17 23.97
C LYS A 31 18.66 -8.58 22.94
N ARG A 32 17.37 -8.49 23.30
CA ARG A 32 16.25 -8.80 22.38
C ARG A 32 16.16 -7.81 21.22
N GLN A 33 16.39 -6.52 21.49
CA GLN A 33 16.38 -5.49 20.45
C GLN A 33 17.58 -5.66 19.50
N LEU A 34 18.76 -5.93 20.05
CA LEU A 34 19.95 -6.21 19.23
C LEU A 34 19.72 -7.44 18.33
N ALA A 35 19.19 -8.53 18.86
CA ALA A 35 18.86 -9.73 18.08
C ALA A 35 17.91 -9.43 16.91
N ARG A 36 16.91 -8.55 17.12
CA ARG A 36 15.97 -8.17 16.06
C ARG A 36 16.61 -7.27 14.99
N LEU A 37 17.52 -6.37 15.36
CA LEU A 37 18.28 -5.58 14.38
C LEU A 37 19.19 -6.47 13.53
N LEU A 38 19.90 -7.41 14.18
CA LEU A 38 20.74 -8.38 13.48
C LEU A 38 19.92 -9.24 12.53
N GLN A 39 18.73 -9.69 12.95
CA GLN A 39 17.82 -10.42 12.08
C GLN A 39 17.48 -9.63 10.81
N ASN A 40 17.12 -8.36 10.95
CA ASN A 40 16.80 -7.51 9.79
C ASN A 40 18.04 -7.28 8.90
N ALA A 41 19.20 -7.00 9.48
CA ALA A 41 20.44 -6.81 8.72
C ALA A 41 20.83 -8.07 7.92
N ILE A 42 20.71 -9.25 8.53
CA ILE A 42 20.96 -10.55 7.87
C ILE A 42 19.92 -10.78 6.78
N GLN A 43 18.64 -10.49 7.05
CA GLN A 43 17.56 -10.62 6.08
C GLN A 43 17.85 -9.75 4.84
N ASP A 44 18.22 -8.48 5.02
CA ASP A 44 18.56 -7.56 3.93
C ASP A 44 19.78 -8.03 3.14
N ALA A 45 20.80 -8.56 3.82
CA ALA A 45 21.98 -9.14 3.19
C ALA A 45 21.62 -10.35 2.32
N ILE A 46 20.85 -11.31 2.86
CA ILE A 46 20.38 -12.49 2.13
C ILE A 46 19.55 -12.07 0.91
N TYR A 47 18.62 -11.12 1.06
CA TYR A 47 17.80 -10.69 -0.07
C TYR A 47 18.63 -10.05 -1.18
N ARG A 48 19.62 -9.23 -0.83
CA ARG A 48 20.51 -8.60 -1.81
C ARG A 48 21.31 -9.66 -2.58
N GLU A 49 21.90 -10.60 -1.86
CA GLU A 49 22.69 -11.67 -2.46
C GLU A 49 21.82 -12.56 -3.36
N VAL A 50 20.66 -13.01 -2.88
CA VAL A 50 19.73 -13.87 -3.64
C VAL A 50 19.21 -13.16 -4.88
N ARG A 51 19.01 -11.83 -4.83
CA ARG A 51 18.54 -11.06 -5.99
C ARG A 51 19.59 -10.96 -7.10
N GLU A 52 20.87 -10.90 -6.73
CA GLU A 52 21.98 -10.79 -7.68
C GLU A 52 22.47 -12.15 -8.18
N MET A 53 22.13 -13.23 -7.46
CA MET A 53 22.46 -14.60 -7.85
C MET A 53 21.59 -15.09 -9.02
N GLU A 54 22.25 -15.64 -10.04
CA GLU A 54 21.58 -16.50 -11.02
C GLU A 54 21.71 -17.97 -10.64
N PRO A 55 20.63 -18.77 -10.73
CA PRO A 55 20.72 -20.19 -10.47
C PRO A 55 21.56 -20.88 -11.55
N PRO A 56 22.45 -21.82 -11.19
CA PRO A 56 23.15 -22.66 -12.16
C PRO A 56 22.17 -23.32 -13.13
N SER A 57 22.57 -23.48 -14.39
CA SER A 57 21.70 -24.02 -15.46
C SER A 57 21.07 -25.36 -15.10
N GLY A 58 21.81 -26.27 -14.46
CA GLY A 58 21.29 -27.56 -13.99
C GLY A 58 20.18 -27.44 -12.94
N VAL A 59 20.28 -26.47 -12.02
CA VAL A 59 19.25 -26.21 -11.01
C VAL A 59 18.03 -25.55 -11.67
N ARG A 60 18.25 -24.59 -12.57
CA ARG A 60 17.18 -23.92 -13.32
C ARG A 60 16.30 -24.94 -14.05
N ASN A 61 16.91 -25.88 -14.77
CA ASN A 61 16.18 -26.88 -15.55
C ASN A 61 15.36 -27.83 -14.67
N VAL A 62 15.89 -28.24 -13.51
CA VAL A 62 15.18 -29.13 -12.57
C VAL A 62 13.91 -28.48 -12.01
N PHE A 63 13.95 -27.17 -11.75
CA PHE A 63 12.83 -26.44 -11.15
C PHE A 63 11.99 -25.65 -12.16
N GLU A 64 12.30 -25.71 -13.45
CA GLU A 64 11.64 -24.90 -14.47
C GLU A 64 10.12 -25.10 -14.50
N GLU A 65 9.66 -26.36 -14.43
CA GLU A 65 8.24 -26.70 -14.43
C GLU A 65 7.53 -26.14 -13.19
N GLU A 66 8.09 -26.34 -11.99
CA GLU A 66 7.49 -25.88 -10.74
C GLU A 66 7.51 -24.34 -10.65
N VAL A 67 8.59 -23.68 -11.09
CA VAL A 67 8.67 -22.22 -11.20
C VAL A 67 7.60 -21.69 -12.15
N THR A 68 7.42 -22.33 -13.30
CA THR A 68 6.39 -21.96 -14.28
C THR A 68 5.00 -22.13 -13.68
N ARG A 69 4.73 -23.26 -13.04
CA ARG A 69 3.46 -23.52 -12.33
C ARG A 69 3.17 -22.47 -11.27
N LEU A 70 4.16 -22.11 -10.44
CA LEU A 70 4.00 -21.07 -9.43
C LEU A 70 3.71 -19.70 -10.05
N ARG A 71 4.40 -19.34 -11.14
CA ARG A 71 4.12 -18.11 -11.91
C ARG A 71 2.69 -18.11 -12.44
N THR A 72 2.24 -19.19 -13.05
CA THR A 72 0.86 -19.31 -13.55
C THR A 72 -0.16 -19.19 -12.41
N LEU A 73 0.05 -19.85 -11.27
CA LEU A 73 -0.84 -19.71 -10.11
C LEU A 73 -0.87 -18.27 -9.55
N MET A 74 0.25 -17.56 -9.60
CA MET A 74 0.32 -16.15 -9.22
C MET A 74 -0.44 -15.26 -10.21
N GLU A 75 -0.27 -15.49 -11.52
CA GLU A 75 -1.00 -14.80 -12.59
C GLU A 75 -2.51 -15.05 -12.49
N GLU A 76 -2.93 -16.30 -12.27
CA GLU A 76 -4.34 -16.65 -12.06
C GLU A 76 -4.93 -15.95 -10.84
N ARG A 77 -4.20 -15.91 -9.72
CA ARG A 77 -4.64 -15.17 -8.52
C ARG A 77 -4.72 -13.67 -8.78
N GLN A 78 -3.80 -13.11 -9.55
CA GLN A 78 -3.80 -11.71 -9.92
C GLN A 78 -5.00 -11.40 -10.83
N MET A 79 -5.22 -12.20 -11.87
CA MET A 79 -6.39 -12.12 -12.75
C MET A 79 -7.70 -12.27 -11.96
N GLN A 80 -7.77 -13.17 -10.98
CA GLN A 80 -8.93 -13.30 -10.10
C GLN A 80 -9.17 -12.05 -9.25
N ARG A 81 -8.11 -11.43 -8.72
CA ARG A 81 -8.21 -10.15 -7.97
C ARG A 81 -8.72 -9.03 -8.86
N GLU A 82 -8.16 -8.88 -10.05
CA GLU A 82 -8.60 -7.88 -11.04
C GLU A 82 -10.04 -8.13 -11.48
N THR A 83 -10.38 -9.40 -11.73
CA THR A 83 -11.73 -9.84 -12.06
C THR A 83 -12.70 -9.53 -10.92
N ASP A 84 -12.34 -9.76 -9.65
CA ASP A 84 -13.16 -9.47 -8.48
C ASP A 84 -13.38 -7.97 -8.24
N MET A 85 -12.38 -7.14 -8.56
CA MET A 85 -12.48 -5.68 -8.48
C MET A 85 -13.29 -5.13 -9.67
N GLY A 86 -13.13 -5.68 -10.86
CA GLY A 86 -13.74 -5.19 -12.10
C GLY A 86 -13.34 -3.75 -12.44
N GLU A 87 -14.00 -3.14 -13.41
CA GLU A 87 -13.69 -1.76 -13.85
C GLU A 87 -13.78 -0.74 -12.70
N VAL A 88 -12.76 0.13 -12.62
CA VAL A 88 -12.66 1.22 -11.65
C VAL A 88 -13.72 2.27 -11.94
N THR A 89 -14.79 2.27 -11.14
CA THR A 89 -15.92 3.19 -11.35
C THR A 89 -16.30 3.91 -10.05
N VAL A 90 -16.56 5.21 -10.15
CA VAL A 90 -16.93 6.07 -9.02
C VAL A 90 -18.17 5.53 -8.28
N ALA A 91 -19.09 4.88 -8.98
CA ALA A 91 -20.30 4.30 -8.42
C ALA A 91 -20.05 3.13 -7.43
N LYS A 92 -18.91 2.46 -7.53
CA LYS A 92 -18.54 1.33 -6.67
C LYS A 92 -17.68 1.76 -5.47
N LEU A 93 -17.21 3.00 -5.45
CA LEU A 93 -16.38 3.53 -4.38
C LEU A 93 -17.16 3.62 -3.06
N PRO A 94 -16.54 3.29 -1.91
CA PRO A 94 -17.14 3.52 -0.61
C PRO A 94 -17.32 5.03 -0.34
N PRO A 95 -18.29 5.41 0.51
CA PRO A 95 -18.62 6.81 0.81
C PRO A 95 -17.41 7.67 1.21
N CYS A 96 -16.50 7.14 2.03
CA CYS A 96 -15.26 7.84 2.44
C CYS A 96 -14.33 8.16 1.27
N ILE A 97 -14.08 7.19 0.39
CA ILE A 97 -13.23 7.39 -0.79
C ILE A 97 -13.89 8.32 -1.81
N ARG A 98 -15.22 8.22 -2.00
CA ARG A 98 -15.97 9.15 -2.87
C ARG A 98 -15.83 10.60 -2.41
N GLN A 99 -15.88 10.83 -1.10
CA GLN A 99 -15.72 12.17 -0.55
C GLN A 99 -14.29 12.70 -0.75
N LEU A 100 -13.28 11.87 -0.51
CA LEU A 100 -11.88 12.23 -0.75
C LEU A 100 -11.63 12.56 -2.23
N LEU A 101 -12.20 11.76 -3.14
CA LEU A 101 -12.12 11.99 -4.58
C LEU A 101 -12.77 13.32 -4.98
N ALA A 102 -13.99 13.58 -4.47
CA ALA A 102 -14.69 14.84 -4.75
C ALA A 102 -13.94 16.05 -4.19
N ALA A 103 -13.35 15.94 -2.99
CA ALA A 103 -12.51 16.99 -2.41
C ALA A 103 -11.27 17.26 -3.27
N ALA A 104 -10.57 16.20 -3.70
CA ALA A 104 -9.39 16.32 -4.57
C ALA A 104 -9.73 17.00 -5.91
N GLN A 105 -10.84 16.61 -6.55
CA GLN A 105 -11.26 17.15 -7.84
C GLN A 105 -11.77 18.60 -7.76
N SER A 106 -12.37 18.99 -6.63
CA SER A 106 -12.86 20.36 -6.41
C SER A 106 -11.78 21.33 -5.94
N GLY A 107 -10.52 20.88 -5.88
CA GLY A 107 -9.40 21.69 -5.39
C GLY A 107 -9.47 21.99 -3.89
N VAL A 108 -10.34 21.30 -3.14
CA VAL A 108 -10.39 21.35 -1.68
C VAL A 108 -9.17 20.61 -1.14
N ASN A 109 -8.45 21.23 -0.20
CA ASN A 109 -7.25 20.62 0.34
C ASN A 109 -7.55 19.30 1.07
N VAL A 110 -7.07 18.19 0.52
CA VAL A 110 -7.16 16.87 1.14
C VAL A 110 -5.99 16.69 2.11
N PRO A 111 -6.23 16.32 3.39
CA PRO A 111 -5.18 16.04 4.36
C PRO A 111 -4.21 14.96 3.88
N HIS A 112 -2.96 14.97 4.34
CA HIS A 112 -1.93 14.01 3.93
C HIS A 112 -2.39 12.54 4.08
N VAL A 113 -2.97 12.19 5.22
CA VAL A 113 -3.53 10.84 5.46
C VAL A 113 -4.71 10.51 4.53
N GLY A 114 -5.46 11.53 4.09
CA GLY A 114 -6.53 11.38 3.11
C GLY A 114 -6.01 11.16 1.70
N ARG A 115 -4.93 11.85 1.31
CA ARG A 115 -4.24 11.62 0.03
C ARG A 115 -3.67 10.21 -0.02
N PHE A 116 -3.01 9.77 1.06
CA PHE A 116 -2.53 8.40 1.20
C PHE A 116 -3.67 7.38 1.06
N ALA A 117 -4.77 7.57 1.79
CA ALA A 117 -5.94 6.67 1.74
C ALA A 117 -6.56 6.60 0.34
N LEU A 118 -6.67 7.74 -0.35
CA LEU A 118 -7.21 7.82 -1.71
C LEU A 118 -6.30 7.13 -2.72
N VAL A 119 -5.00 7.46 -2.73
CA VAL A 119 -4.03 6.94 -3.70
C VAL A 119 -3.85 5.44 -3.54
N SER A 120 -3.57 4.98 -2.31
CA SER A 120 -3.40 3.54 -2.04
C SER A 120 -4.65 2.76 -2.42
N PHE A 121 -5.85 3.28 -2.13
CA PHE A 121 -7.10 2.64 -2.50
C PHE A 121 -7.28 2.54 -4.02
N LEU A 122 -7.11 3.66 -4.74
CA LEU A 122 -7.29 3.70 -6.20
C LEU A 122 -6.29 2.79 -6.91
N HIS A 123 -5.05 2.76 -6.45
CA HIS A 123 -4.05 1.83 -6.95
C HIS A 123 -4.45 0.37 -6.69
N ALA A 124 -4.89 0.05 -5.47
CA ALA A 124 -5.29 -1.30 -5.09
C ALA A 124 -6.54 -1.82 -5.83
N VAL A 125 -7.39 -0.94 -6.37
CA VAL A 125 -8.52 -1.34 -7.24
C VAL A 125 -8.16 -1.38 -8.73
N GLY A 126 -6.90 -1.08 -9.08
CA GLY A 126 -6.37 -1.23 -10.45
C GLY A 126 -6.29 0.07 -11.27
N MET A 127 -6.36 1.26 -10.66
CA MET A 127 -6.15 2.52 -11.39
C MET A 127 -4.65 2.77 -11.61
N ASP A 128 -4.27 3.17 -12.83
CA ASP A 128 -2.86 3.46 -13.14
C ASP A 128 -2.36 4.75 -12.47
N THR A 129 -1.04 4.84 -12.28
CA THR A 129 -0.38 6.02 -11.71
C THR A 129 -0.72 7.30 -12.46
N ASP A 130 -0.77 7.27 -13.79
CA ASP A 130 -1.03 8.45 -14.60
C ASP A 130 -2.45 8.97 -14.42
N ASP A 131 -3.42 8.05 -14.35
CA ASP A 131 -4.82 8.35 -14.07
C ASP A 131 -4.98 8.93 -12.66
N ILE A 132 -4.32 8.33 -11.66
CA ILE A 132 -4.35 8.82 -10.27
C ILE A 132 -3.75 10.23 -10.19
N VAL A 133 -2.64 10.51 -10.89
CA VAL A 133 -2.04 11.85 -10.95
C VAL A 133 -3.02 12.86 -11.55
N ALA A 134 -3.76 12.49 -12.60
CA ALA A 134 -4.70 13.37 -13.28
C ALA A 134 -5.85 13.83 -12.35
N LEU A 135 -6.25 13.01 -11.37
CA LEU A 135 -7.30 13.35 -10.40
C LEU A 135 -6.97 14.56 -9.52
N PHE A 136 -5.69 14.87 -9.31
CA PHE A 136 -5.24 15.98 -8.49
C PHE A 136 -4.99 17.28 -9.27
N GLY A 137 -5.19 17.27 -10.60
CA GLY A 137 -4.89 18.40 -11.47
C GLY A 137 -5.70 19.67 -11.21
N GLY A 138 -6.86 19.57 -10.54
CA GLY A 138 -7.73 20.70 -10.20
C GLY A 138 -7.32 21.47 -8.93
N SER A 139 -6.30 21.02 -8.21
CA SER A 139 -5.86 21.67 -6.96
C SER A 139 -5.00 22.92 -7.25
N PRO A 140 -5.22 24.06 -6.57
CA PRO A 140 -4.46 25.31 -6.81
C PRO A 140 -2.93 25.15 -6.65
N ASP A 141 -2.50 24.31 -5.70
CA ASP A 141 -1.08 24.03 -5.42
C ASP A 141 -0.54 22.78 -6.16
N PHE A 142 -1.20 22.31 -7.22
CA PHE A 142 -0.85 21.08 -7.89
C PHE A 142 0.51 21.18 -8.60
N SER A 143 1.48 20.41 -8.12
CA SER A 143 2.72 20.12 -8.83
C SER A 143 2.69 18.68 -9.33
N ARG A 144 2.65 18.51 -10.66
CA ARG A 144 2.61 17.18 -11.30
C ARG A 144 3.80 16.31 -10.90
N GLY A 145 5.00 16.88 -10.87
CA GLY A 145 6.22 16.16 -10.49
C GLY A 145 6.20 15.67 -9.04
N LYS A 146 5.86 16.56 -8.08
CA LYS A 146 5.78 16.19 -6.66
C LYS A 146 4.67 15.16 -6.40
N THR A 147 3.51 15.34 -7.03
CA THR A 147 2.37 14.44 -6.87
C THR A 147 2.67 13.06 -7.44
N ARG A 148 3.27 12.98 -8.63
CA ARG A 148 3.73 11.72 -9.22
C ARG A 148 4.70 10.99 -8.29
N TYR A 149 5.72 11.67 -7.79
CA TYR A 149 6.70 11.07 -6.88
C TYR A 149 6.04 10.50 -5.62
N GLN A 150 5.10 11.24 -5.00
CA GLN A 150 4.35 10.75 -3.85
C GLN A 150 3.53 9.50 -4.18
N ILE A 151 2.85 9.48 -5.33
CA ILE A 151 2.07 8.33 -5.77
C ILE A 151 2.99 7.14 -6.03
N GLU A 152 4.07 7.30 -6.77
CA GLU A 152 5.04 6.23 -7.08
C GLU A 152 5.72 5.66 -5.83
N HIS A 153 5.89 6.47 -4.78
CA HIS A 153 6.35 5.98 -3.50
C HIS A 153 5.31 5.12 -2.77
N ILE A 154 4.03 5.51 -2.82
CA ILE A 154 2.90 4.77 -2.21
C ILE A 154 2.61 3.47 -2.97
N THR A 155 2.74 3.48 -4.30
CA THR A 155 2.52 2.30 -5.15
C THR A 155 3.73 1.37 -5.24
N GLY A 156 4.79 1.65 -4.48
CA GLY A 156 5.98 0.79 -4.44
C GLY A 156 6.90 0.88 -5.65
N LYS A 157 6.60 1.71 -6.67
CA LYS A 157 7.45 1.89 -7.86
C LYS A 157 8.83 2.45 -7.53
N VAL A 158 8.93 3.28 -6.50
CA VAL A 158 10.21 3.88 -6.03
C VAL A 158 10.74 3.21 -4.77
N SER A 159 9.86 2.89 -3.81
CA SER A 159 10.24 2.39 -2.48
C SER A 159 10.38 0.87 -2.40
N GLY A 160 9.93 0.14 -3.43
CA GLY A 160 9.84 -1.32 -3.42
C GLY A 160 8.75 -1.89 -2.48
N THR A 161 8.08 -1.03 -1.69
CA THR A 161 7.00 -1.42 -0.79
C THR A 161 5.66 -0.91 -1.33
N GLU A 162 4.80 -1.84 -1.74
CA GLU A 162 3.43 -1.51 -2.12
C GLU A 162 2.57 -1.35 -0.85
N TYR A 163 2.04 -0.14 -0.63
CA TYR A 163 1.25 0.14 0.56
C TYR A 163 -0.20 -0.32 0.39
N THR A 164 -0.70 -1.05 1.38
CA THR A 164 -2.13 -1.42 1.44
C THR A 164 -2.98 -0.23 1.90
N PRO A 165 -4.20 -0.04 1.37
CA PRO A 165 -5.10 0.99 1.86
C PRO A 165 -5.40 0.84 3.36
N PRO A 166 -5.68 1.94 4.07
CA PRO A 166 -6.05 1.88 5.48
C PRO A 166 -7.38 1.16 5.70
N SER A 167 -7.50 0.49 6.86
CA SER A 167 -8.73 -0.17 7.29
C SER A 167 -9.85 0.83 7.61
N CYS A 168 -11.09 0.34 7.71
CA CYS A 168 -12.23 1.19 8.11
C CYS A 168 -12.03 1.80 9.50
N SER A 169 -11.40 1.08 10.43
CA SER A 169 -11.08 1.63 11.75
C SER A 169 -10.08 2.78 11.66
N SER A 170 -9.00 2.63 10.88
CA SER A 170 -8.01 3.71 10.67
C SER A 170 -8.63 4.95 10.01
N ILE A 171 -9.44 4.78 8.97
CA ILE A 171 -10.15 5.88 8.30
C ILE A 171 -11.09 6.60 9.27
N THR A 172 -11.74 5.85 10.16
CA THR A 172 -12.61 6.44 11.20
C THR A 172 -11.80 7.24 12.21
N THR A 173 -10.70 6.68 12.72
CA THR A 173 -9.79 7.38 13.64
C THR A 173 -9.23 8.67 13.04
N TRP A 174 -8.96 8.69 11.74
CA TRP A 174 -8.48 9.89 11.03
C TRP A 174 -9.57 10.91 10.71
N GLY A 175 -10.83 10.66 11.09
CA GLY A 175 -11.95 11.56 10.79
C GLY A 175 -12.32 11.63 9.31
N LEU A 176 -11.90 10.64 8.52
CA LEU A 176 -12.15 10.58 7.07
C LEU A 176 -13.41 9.78 6.70
N CYS A 177 -14.05 9.15 7.69
CA CYS A 177 -15.28 8.38 7.49
C CYS A 177 -16.50 9.30 7.62
N PRO A 178 -17.31 9.52 6.56
CA PRO A 178 -18.55 10.28 6.67
C PRO A 178 -19.62 9.44 7.36
N ALA A 179 -19.76 9.63 8.68
CA ALA A 179 -20.70 8.88 9.51
C ALA A 179 -22.15 8.99 9.00
N GLU A 180 -22.51 10.14 8.43
CA GLU A 180 -23.82 10.44 7.86
C GLU A 180 -24.10 9.74 6.51
N LYS A 181 -23.07 9.22 5.84
CA LYS A 181 -23.17 8.56 4.53
C LYS A 181 -22.89 7.05 4.59
N ILE A 182 -22.83 6.47 5.79
CA ILE A 182 -22.63 5.02 5.99
C ILE A 182 -23.86 4.24 5.52
N ASP A 183 -23.67 3.39 4.53
CA ASP A 183 -24.72 2.49 4.02
C ASP A 183 -24.67 1.08 4.67
N SER A 184 -25.56 0.19 4.22
CA SER A 184 -25.65 -1.18 4.72
C SER A 184 -24.42 -2.05 4.41
N ILE A 185 -23.65 -1.74 3.36
CA ILE A 185 -22.43 -2.48 3.02
C ILE A 185 -21.30 -2.01 3.95
N CYS A 186 -21.16 -0.69 4.14
CA CYS A 186 -20.19 -0.12 5.08
C CYS A 186 -20.31 -0.72 6.48
N LYS A 187 -21.55 -0.97 6.96
CA LYS A 187 -21.80 -1.59 8.27
C LYS A 187 -21.31 -3.04 8.39
N ARG A 188 -21.12 -3.74 7.27
CA ARG A 188 -20.78 -5.18 7.24
C ARG A 188 -19.31 -5.47 6.90
N VAL A 189 -18.56 -4.45 6.47
CA VAL A 189 -17.15 -4.61 6.07
C VAL A 189 -16.20 -4.00 7.08
N LYS A 190 -14.97 -4.54 7.13
CA LYS A 190 -13.87 -4.00 7.96
C LYS A 190 -12.82 -3.23 7.14
N HIS A 191 -12.96 -3.25 5.81
CA HIS A 191 -11.99 -2.67 4.89
C HIS A 191 -12.67 -2.05 3.66
N PRO A 192 -12.21 -0.88 3.16
CA PRO A 192 -12.75 -0.26 1.94
C PRO A 192 -12.72 -1.17 0.71
N LEU A 193 -11.65 -1.94 0.52
CA LEU A 193 -11.57 -2.92 -0.58
C LEU A 193 -12.65 -4.01 -0.50
N GLY A 194 -13.07 -4.37 0.72
CA GLY A 194 -14.19 -5.28 0.94
C GLY A 194 -15.52 -4.68 0.44
N TYR A 195 -15.75 -3.39 0.70
CA TYR A 195 -16.91 -2.67 0.15
C TYR A 195 -16.90 -2.73 -1.38
N TYR A 196 -15.77 -2.35 -1.98
CA TYR A 196 -15.63 -2.27 -3.44
C TYR A 196 -15.92 -3.62 -4.11
N ARG A 197 -15.31 -4.70 -3.60
CA ARG A 197 -15.52 -6.06 -4.09
C ARG A 197 -16.98 -6.52 -3.99
N ILE A 198 -17.69 -6.19 -2.90
CA ILE A 198 -19.13 -6.52 -2.78
C ILE A 198 -19.94 -5.77 -3.85
N LYS A 199 -19.68 -4.47 -4.06
CA LYS A 199 -20.34 -3.67 -5.10
C LYS A 199 -20.03 -4.18 -6.51
N SER A 200 -18.78 -4.61 -6.77
CA SER A 200 -18.35 -5.15 -8.06
C SER A 200 -19.04 -6.47 -8.39
N ARG A 201 -19.18 -7.37 -7.40
CA ARG A 201 -19.89 -8.65 -7.57
C ARG A 201 -21.41 -8.50 -7.72
N ALA A 202 -22.03 -7.59 -6.97
CA ALA A 202 -23.48 -7.37 -7.04
C ALA A 202 -23.96 -6.89 -8.42
N ARG A 203 -23.15 -6.12 -9.15
CA ARG A 203 -23.48 -5.70 -10.52
C ARG A 203 -23.32 -6.81 -11.57
N ARG A 204 -22.38 -7.75 -11.38
CA ARG A 204 -22.24 -8.90 -12.28
C ARG A 204 -23.43 -9.85 -12.29
N ASN A 205 -24.16 -9.94 -11.18
CA ASN A 205 -25.34 -10.80 -11.09
C ASN A 205 -26.62 -10.14 -11.63
N ASN A 206 -26.56 -8.86 -11.98
CA ASN A 206 -27.71 -8.05 -12.45
C ASN A 206 -27.59 -7.62 -13.92
N GLY A 207 -26.59 -8.13 -14.66
CA GLY A 207 -26.41 -7.93 -16.10
C GLY A 207 -26.21 -9.28 -16.77
#